data_AF-A0A1I2T875-F1
#
_entry.id   AF-A0A1I2T875-F1
#
_cell.length_a   1.000
_cell.length_b   1.000
_cell.length_c   1.000
_cell.angle_alpha   90.00
_cell.angle_beta   90.00
_cell.angle_gamma   90.00
#
_symmetry.space_group_name_H-M   'P 1'
#
loop_
_entity.id
_entity.type
_entity.pdbx_description
1 polymer ?
#
loop_
_entity_poly.entity_id
_entity_poly.type
_entity_poly.pdbx_seq_one_letter_code
_entity_poly.pdbx_strand_id
1 'polypeptide(L)' 'MKELNYTDAMQRLELIVAQLEEGKKSVDELSELVKEASELVNLCREKLKSTEEDIQKAFENT' A
#
# COMPACT_ATOMS: atom_id res chain seq x y z
N MET A 1 6.90 -2.12 -17.39
CA MET A 1 6.26 -1.47 -16.22
C MET A 1 7.00 -1.94 -14.99
N LYS A 2 7.46 -1.04 -14.11
CA LYS A 2 8.03 -1.45 -12.81
C LYS A 2 6.87 -1.88 -11.92
N GLU A 3 6.89 -3.12 -11.45
CA GLU A 3 6.00 -3.53 -10.37
C GLU A 3 6.33 -2.70 -9.13
N LEU A 4 5.30 -2.10 -8.52
CA LEU A 4 5.46 -1.35 -7.28
C LEU A 4 5.84 -2.34 -6.17
N ASN A 5 6.99 -2.13 -5.53
CA ASN A 5 7.40 -2.95 -4.40
C ASN A 5 6.72 -2.43 -3.11
N TYR A 6 6.80 -3.21 -2.03
CA TYR A 6 6.16 -2.86 -0.75
C TYR A 6 6.66 -1.52 -0.20
N THR A 7 7.98 -1.26 -0.29
CA THR A 7 8.60 -0.03 0.19
C THR A 7 8.09 1.19 -0.57
N ASP A 8 8.03 1.10 -1.90
CA ASP A 8 7.52 2.19 -2.75
C ASP A 8 6.04 2.47 -2.45
N ALA A 9 5.25 1.42 -2.24
CA ALA A 9 3.84 1.55 -1.88
C ALA A 9 3.64 2.22 -0.50
N MET A 10 4.47 1.85 0.47
CA MET A 10 4.45 2.46 1.80
C MET A 10 4.85 3.94 1.77
N GLN A 11 5.94 4.27 1.05
CA GLN A 11 6.35 5.67 0.86
C GLN A 11 5.26 6.49 0.20
N ARG A 12 4.56 5.93 -0.79
CA ARG A 12 3.44 6.62 -1.41
C ARG A 12 2.28 6.84 -0.44
N LEU A 13 1.94 5.85 0.39
CA LEU A 13 0.91 5.97 1.43
C LEU A 13 1.25 7.09 2.42
N GLU A 14 2.49 7.18 2.90
CA GLU A 14 2.94 8.25 3.79
C GLU A 14 2.76 9.63 3.16
N LEU A 15 3.09 9.77 1.87
CA LEU A 15 2.88 11.01 1.12
C LEU A 15 1.40 11.35 0.96
N ILE A 16 0.53 10.35 0.71
CA ILE A 16 -0.92 10.59 0.63
C ILE A 16 -1.44 11.08 1.97
N VAL A 17 -1.05 10.45 3.09
CA VAL A 17 -1.45 10.89 4.44
C VAL A 17 -1.04 12.34 4.68
N ALA A 18 0.22 12.69 4.38
CA ALA A 18 0.69 14.08 4.51
C ALA A 18 -0.12 15.08 3.67
N GLN A 19 -0.52 14.69 2.45
CA GLN A 19 -1.35 15.52 1.57
C GLN A 19 -2.79 15.68 2.07
N LEU A 20 -3.35 14.65 2.70
CA LEU A 20 -4.67 14.70 3.33
C LEU A 20 -4.64 15.61 4.57
N GLU A 21 -3.58 15.51 5.38
CA GLU A 21 -3.39 16.32 6.59
C GLU A 21 -3.12 17.80 6.30
N GLU A 22 -2.53 18.13 5.14
CA GLU A 22 -2.29 19.52 4.73
C GLU A 22 -3.62 20.30 4.57
N GLY A 23 -4.73 19.61 4.28
CA GLY A 23 -6.07 20.20 4.26
C GLY A 23 -6.33 21.22 3.16
N LYS A 24 -5.46 21.31 2.14
CA LYS A 24 -5.57 22.26 1.02
C LYS A 24 -6.19 21.67 -0.25
N LYS A 25 -6.57 20.39 -0.21
CA LYS A 25 -7.10 19.65 -1.37
C LYS A 25 -8.60 19.90 -1.55
N SER A 26 -9.04 19.99 -2.78
CA SER A 26 -10.46 19.99 -3.14
C SER A 26 -11.11 18.62 -2.88
N VAL A 27 -12.44 18.57 -2.80
CA VAL A 27 -13.18 17.31 -2.56
C VAL A 27 -12.89 16.25 -3.61
N ASP A 28 -12.76 16.66 -4.88
CA ASP A 28 -12.43 15.73 -5.98
C ASP A 28 -11.01 15.17 -5.82
N GLU A 29 -10.03 16.02 -5.47
CA GLU A 29 -8.66 15.56 -5.19
C GLU A 29 -8.58 14.63 -3.98
N LEU A 30 -9.38 14.90 -2.93
CA LEU A 30 -9.47 14.03 -1.76
C LEU A 30 -10.01 12.64 -2.15
N SER A 31 -11.05 12.60 -2.99
CA SER A 31 -11.62 11.34 -3.48
C SER A 31 -10.58 10.50 -4.23
N GLU A 32 -9.80 11.12 -5.12
CA GLU A 32 -8.74 10.43 -5.87
C GLU A 32 -7.61 9.94 -4.93
N LEU A 33 -7.17 10.76 -3.98
CA LEU A 33 -6.16 10.37 -2.99
C LEU A 33 -6.60 9.18 -2.14
N VAL A 34 -7.86 9.17 -1.70
CA VAL A 34 -8.43 8.06 -0.92
C VAL A 34 -8.51 6.78 -1.76
N LYS A 35 -8.90 6.90 -3.02
CA LYS A 35 -8.96 5.77 -3.95
C LYS A 35 -7.57 5.15 -4.16
N GLU A 36 -6.58 5.99 -4.43
CA GLU A 36 -5.19 5.56 -4.59
C GLU A 36 -4.66 4.88 -3.31
N ALA A 37 -4.92 5.48 -2.13
CA ALA A 37 -4.53 4.87 -0.86
C ALA A 37 -5.15 3.48 -0.66
N SER A 38 -6.42 3.29 -1.04
CA SER A 38 -7.10 1.99 -0.96
C SER A 38 -6.41 0.93 -1.83
N GLU A 39 -6.03 1.30 -3.06
CA GLU A 39 -5.31 0.40 -3.98
C GLU A 39 -3.93 0.01 -3.42
N LEU A 40 -3.19 0.97 -2.86
CA LEU A 40 -1.88 0.73 -2.25
C LEU A 40 -1.98 -0.16 -1.01
N VAL A 41 -2.98 0.04 -0.15
CA VAL A 41 -3.22 -0.80 1.02
C VAL A 41 -3.50 -2.24 0.62
N ASN A 42 -4.29 -2.46 -0.44
CA ASN A 42 -4.57 -3.81 -0.94
C ASN A 42 -3.29 -4.49 -1.44
N LEU A 43 -2.47 -3.78 -2.22
CA LEU A 43 -1.17 -4.28 -2.68
C LEU A 43 -0.25 -4.66 -1.50
N CYS A 44 -0.18 -3.82 -0.46
CA CYS A 44 0.61 -4.11 0.73
C CYS A 44 0.13 -5.38 1.45
N ARG A 45 -1.19 -5.54 1.61
CA ARG A 45 -1.80 -6.72 2.24
C ARG A 45 -1.51 -8.00 1.45
N GLU A 46 -1.61 -7.95 0.12
CA GLU A 46 -1.29 -9.09 -0.73
C GLU A 46 0.16 -9.52 -0.61
N LYS A 47 1.09 -8.55 -0.59
CA LYS A 47 2.53 -8.86 -0.40
C LYS A 47 2.81 -9.47 0.97
N LEU A 48 2.20 -8.94 2.04
CA LEU A 48 2.36 -9.50 3.39
C LEU A 48 1.82 -10.92 3.46
N LYS A 49 0.62 -11.16 2.92
CA LYS A 49 0.00 -12.49 2.88
C LYS A 49 0.85 -13.49 2.09
N SER A 50 1.34 -13.11 0.91
CA SER A 50 2.24 -13.96 0.13
C SER A 50 3.52 -14.29 0.91
N THR A 51 4.08 -13.30 1.62
CA THR A 51 5.28 -13.49 2.43
C THR A 51 5.02 -14.46 3.59
N GLU A 52 3.87 -14.32 4.27
CA GLU A 52 3.45 -15.23 5.34
C GLU A 52 3.26 -16.67 4.84
N GLU A 53 2.61 -16.85 3.68
CA GLU A 53 2.44 -18.16 3.06
C GLU A 53 3.79 -18.82 2.68
N ASP A 54 4.74 -18.04 2.19
CA ASP A 54 6.07 -18.55 1.83
C ASP A 54 6.86 -18.97 3.08
N ILE A 55 6.75 -18.19 4.17
CA ILE A 55 7.31 -18.54 5.48
C ILE A 55 6.70 -19.85 5.99
N GLN A 56 5.36 -19.95 6.00
CA GLN A 56 4.64 -21.15 6.43
C GLN A 56 5.13 -22.40 5.67
N LYS A 57 5.19 -22.33 4.33
CA LYS A 57 5.67 -23.45 3.49
C LYS A 57 7.12 -23.84 3.77
N ALA A 58 7.98 -22.88 4.12
CA ALA A 58 9.37 -23.15 4.45
C ALA A 58 9.51 -23.99 5.75
N PHE A 59 8.60 -23.79 6.71
CA PHE A 59 8.59 -24.52 7.98
C PHE A 59 7.75 -25.80 7.97
N GLU A 60 6.76 -25.95 7.08
CA GLU A 60 5.93 -27.17 6.96
C GLU A 60 6.69 -28.42 6.49
N ASN A 61 7.90 -28.25 5.95
CA ASN A 61 8.77 -29.35 5.50
C ASN A 61 9.90 -29.68 6.49
N THR A 62 9.82 -29.21 7.74
CA THR A 62 10.74 -29.55 8.84
C THR A 62 9.98 -30.29 9.94
#